data_AF-A0AAD6VT95-F1
#
_entry.id   AF-A0AAD6VT95-F1
#
_cell.length_a   1.000
_cell.length_b   1.000
_cell.length_c   1.000
_cell.angle_alpha   90.00
_cell.angle_beta   90.00
_cell.angle_gamma   90.00
#
_symmetry.space_group_name_H-M   'P 1'
#
loop_
_entity.id
_entity.type
_entity.pdbx_description
1 polymer ?
#
loop_
_entity_poly.entity_id
_entity_poly.type
_entity_poly.pdbx_seq_one_letter_code
_entity_poly.pdbx_strand_id
1 'polypeptide(L)'
;VADGLSRMWAERKRSDKDGSNWSVLADWEASRGITRDIFTVTSAPLGTPASHPLQMRFADDLFFAPIVDYLLGHRVGETIHERKRFAHRAAGFMIEHGKLWRVADSAARRVARTECIPTSLGFETALNVHALNGHFGVDSTKLKLSDRYFWPGMDA
;
A
#
# COMPACT_ATOMS: atom_id res chain seq x y z
N VAL A 1 6.43 -14.77 40.15
CA VAL A 1 5.40 -15.14 41.14
C VAL A 1 5.04 -13.88 41.92
N ALA A 2 3.97 -13.19 41.53
CA ALA A 2 3.50 -11.94 42.16
C ALA A 2 1.98 -12.01 42.46
N ASP A 3 1.39 -13.20 42.43
CA ASP A 3 -0.06 -13.40 42.52
C ASP A 3 -0.57 -13.43 43.98
N GLY A 4 0.31 -13.76 44.95
CA GLY A 4 -0.07 -13.90 46.36
C GLY A 4 -0.52 -12.60 47.03
N LEU A 5 0.16 -11.48 46.76
CA LEU A 5 -0.18 -10.18 47.36
C LEU A 5 -1.43 -9.54 46.75
N SER A 6 -1.67 -9.74 45.45
CA SER A 6 -2.83 -9.16 44.76
C SER A 6 -4.14 -9.88 45.11
N ARG A 7 -4.07 -11.16 45.49
CA ARG A 7 -5.25 -11.96 45.88
C ARG A 7 -5.53 -11.96 47.38
N MET A 8 -4.60 -11.45 48.20
CA MET A 8 -4.70 -11.42 49.67
C MET A 8 -6.00 -10.78 50.21
N TRP A 9 -6.62 -9.91 49.41
CA TRP A 9 -7.84 -9.18 49.78
C TRP A 9 -9.10 -9.66 49.02
N ALA A 10 -8.98 -10.64 48.13
CA ALA A 10 -10.06 -11.07 47.25
C ALA A 10 -11.20 -11.79 48.00
N GLU A 11 -10.88 -12.50 49.09
CA GLU A 11 -11.85 -13.29 49.87
C GLU A 11 -12.33 -12.58 51.15
N ARG A 12 -11.89 -11.35 51.39
CA ARG A 12 -12.30 -10.58 52.57
C ARG A 12 -13.71 -10.04 52.37
N LYS A 13 -14.60 -10.25 53.35
CA LYS A 13 -15.94 -9.65 53.34
C LYS A 13 -15.82 -8.12 53.28
N ARG A 14 -16.33 -7.54 52.20
CA ARG A 14 -16.42 -6.09 52.00
C ARG A 14 -17.35 -5.48 53.05
N SER A 15 -16.96 -4.36 53.60
CA SER A 15 -17.70 -3.60 54.60
C SER A 15 -17.82 -2.14 54.16
N ASP A 16 -18.94 -1.47 54.40
CA ASP A 16 -19.13 -0.07 54.01
C ASP A 16 -18.09 0.92 54.59
N LYS A 17 -17.29 0.48 55.57
CA LYS A 17 -16.22 1.27 56.20
C LYS A 17 -14.82 1.04 55.60
N ASP A 18 -14.65 0.07 54.71
CA ASP A 18 -13.32 -0.32 54.19
C ASP A 18 -12.94 0.38 52.87
N GLY A 19 -13.82 1.24 52.34
CA GLY A 19 -13.60 1.96 51.09
C GLY A 19 -13.73 1.10 49.83
N SER A 20 -14.07 -0.19 49.93
CA SER A 20 -14.30 -1.07 48.76
C SER A 20 -15.62 -0.79 48.03
N ASN A 21 -16.48 0.03 48.62
CA ASN A 21 -17.78 0.40 48.06
C ASN A 21 -17.66 1.45 46.93
N TRP A 22 -16.51 2.11 46.80
CA TRP A 22 -16.23 3.01 45.69
C TRP A 22 -15.12 2.40 44.82
N SER A 23 -15.46 1.90 43.63
CA SER A 23 -14.46 1.64 42.60
C SER A 23 -14.34 2.89 41.75
N VAL A 24 -13.15 3.50 41.70
CA VAL A 24 -12.84 4.43 40.61
C VAL A 24 -12.83 3.58 39.35
N LEU A 25 -13.90 3.66 38.55
CA LEU A 25 -13.75 3.35 37.13
C LEU A 25 -12.75 4.38 36.61
N ALA A 26 -11.51 3.96 36.38
CA ALA A 26 -10.41 4.81 35.94
C ALA A 26 -10.54 5.21 34.45
N ASP A 27 -11.73 5.04 33.89
CA ASP A 27 -11.96 5.13 32.47
C ASP A 27 -12.58 6.49 32.20
N TRP A 28 -11.79 7.41 31.64
CA TRP A 28 -12.27 8.70 31.14
C TRP A 28 -13.48 8.55 30.19
N GLU A 29 -13.62 7.37 29.56
CA GLU A 29 -14.77 6.94 28.76
C GLU A 29 -16.09 6.93 29.54
N ALA A 30 -16.10 6.58 30.83
CA ALA A 30 -17.31 6.56 31.64
C ALA A 30 -17.89 7.98 31.86
N SER A 31 -17.02 9.00 31.86
CA SER A 31 -17.40 10.39 32.11
C SER A 31 -17.76 11.20 30.85
N ARG A 32 -17.20 10.84 29.69
CA ARG A 32 -17.32 11.62 28.45
C ARG A 32 -17.80 10.81 27.24
N GLY A 33 -18.04 9.51 27.43
CA GLY A 33 -18.22 8.56 26.33
C GLY A 33 -16.92 8.39 25.52
N ILE A 34 -16.95 7.48 24.55
CA ILE A 34 -15.84 7.27 23.61
C ILE A 34 -15.87 8.42 22.59
N THR A 35 -15.32 9.58 22.96
CA THR A 35 -15.34 10.78 22.09
C THR A 35 -14.35 10.68 20.92
N ARG A 36 -13.41 9.73 20.97
CA ARG A 36 -12.38 9.49 19.94
C ARG A 36 -12.22 8.00 19.73
N ASP A 37 -13.24 7.38 19.15
CA ASP A 37 -13.18 5.97 18.81
C ASP A 37 -12.18 5.74 17.68
N ILE A 38 -10.98 5.26 18.04
CA ILE A 38 -9.91 4.86 17.11
C ILE A 38 -10.17 3.49 16.47
N PHE A 39 -11.20 2.77 16.94
CA PHE A 39 -11.60 1.45 16.45
C PHE A 39 -12.87 1.51 15.60
N THR A 40 -13.41 2.70 15.28
CA THR A 40 -14.56 2.82 14.38
C THR A 40 -14.15 2.37 12.97
N VAL A 41 -14.40 1.10 12.67
CA VAL A 41 -14.38 0.59 11.30
C VAL A 41 -15.67 1.05 10.65
N THR A 42 -15.64 2.21 10.00
CA THR A 42 -16.77 2.65 9.18
C THR A 42 -16.80 1.74 7.96
N SER A 43 -17.70 0.75 7.96
CA SER A 43 -17.96 -0.02 6.75
C SER A 43 -18.55 0.94 5.73
N ALA A 44 -17.72 1.45 4.82
CA ALA A 44 -18.21 2.18 3.66
C ALA A 44 -19.33 1.34 3.01
N PRO A 45 -20.43 1.97 2.55
CA PRO A 45 -21.53 1.23 1.95
C PRO A 45 -21.00 0.34 0.83
N LEU A 46 -21.54 -0.88 0.71
CA LEU A 46 -21.37 -1.80 -0.43
C LEU A 46 -21.93 -1.14 -1.72
N GLY A 47 -21.37 -0.01 -2.13
CA GLY A 47 -21.31 0.35 -3.53
C GLY A 47 -20.18 -0.46 -4.13
N THR A 48 -20.40 -1.00 -5.33
CA THR A 48 -19.32 -1.51 -6.20
C THR A 48 -18.06 -0.68 -5.97
N PRO A 49 -16.89 -1.29 -5.65
CA PRO A 49 -15.68 -0.50 -5.48
C PRO A 49 -15.51 0.27 -6.78
N ALA A 50 -15.62 1.60 -6.72
CA ALA A 50 -15.35 2.43 -7.87
C ALA A 50 -13.95 2.02 -8.33
N SER A 51 -13.86 1.37 -9.49
CA SER A 51 -12.60 0.78 -9.96
C SER A 51 -11.55 1.89 -9.92
N HIS A 52 -10.45 1.62 -9.23
CA HIS A 52 -9.45 2.66 -9.04
C HIS A 52 -8.93 3.07 -10.43
N PRO A 53 -8.73 4.37 -10.73
CA PRO A 53 -8.32 4.82 -12.06
C PRO A 53 -7.09 4.09 -12.63
N LEU A 54 -6.16 3.68 -11.75
CA LEU A 54 -5.00 2.85 -12.13
C LEU A 54 -5.38 1.45 -12.61
N GLN A 55 -6.39 0.80 -12.03
CA GLN A 55 -6.85 -0.50 -12.51
C GLN A 55 -7.36 -0.39 -13.94
N MET A 56 -8.16 0.65 -14.24
CA MET A 56 -8.62 0.90 -15.60
C MET A 56 -7.46 1.20 -16.55
N ARG A 57 -6.47 2.00 -16.12
CA ARG A 57 -5.29 2.35 -16.94
C ARG A 57 -4.42 1.13 -17.30
N PHE A 58 -4.32 0.16 -16.39
CA PHE A 58 -3.45 -1.02 -16.55
C PHE A 58 -4.22 -2.33 -16.78
N ALA A 59 -5.53 -2.27 -17.06
CA ALA A 59 -6.39 -3.45 -17.18
C ALA A 59 -5.90 -4.46 -18.23
N ASP A 60 -5.42 -3.96 -19.37
CA ASP A 60 -4.95 -4.78 -20.49
C ASP A 60 -3.48 -5.22 -20.34
N ASP A 61 -2.79 -4.76 -19.30
CA ASP A 61 -1.37 -5.05 -19.09
C ASP A 61 -1.16 -6.21 -18.11
N LEU A 62 -0.84 -7.39 -18.65
CA LEU A 62 -0.60 -8.61 -17.89
C LEU A 62 0.51 -8.47 -16.83
N PHE A 63 1.46 -7.55 -17.02
CA PHE A 63 2.54 -7.34 -16.09
C PHE A 63 2.11 -6.43 -14.93
N PHE A 64 1.48 -5.29 -15.24
CA PHE A 64 1.15 -4.28 -14.23
C PHE A 64 -0.18 -4.51 -13.53
N ALA A 65 -1.19 -5.09 -14.17
CA ALA A 65 -2.50 -5.35 -13.56
C ALA A 65 -2.40 -6.04 -12.17
N PRO A 66 -1.70 -7.19 -12.03
CA PRO A 66 -1.61 -7.86 -10.72
C PRO A 66 -0.79 -7.06 -9.69
N ILE A 67 0.12 -6.19 -10.12
CA ILE A 67 0.92 -5.34 -9.24
C ILE A 67 0.04 -4.22 -8.68
N VAL A 68 -0.73 -3.56 -9.54
CA VAL A 68 -1.68 -2.51 -9.15
C VAL A 68 -2.72 -3.07 -8.19
N ASP A 69 -3.28 -4.23 -8.50
CA ASP A 69 -4.27 -4.87 -7.62
C ASP A 69 -3.69 -5.19 -6.25
N TYR A 70 -2.46 -5.68 -6.20
CA TYR A 70 -1.77 -5.97 -4.94
C TYR A 70 -1.52 -4.69 -4.12
N LEU A 71 -1.05 -3.62 -4.76
CA LEU A 71 -0.76 -2.34 -4.10
C LEU A 71 -2.03 -1.63 -3.60
N LEU A 72 -3.18 -1.88 -4.23
CA LEU A 72 -4.49 -1.40 -3.78
C LEU A 72 -5.11 -2.27 -2.67
N GLY A 73 -4.42 -3.33 -2.23
CA GLY A 73 -4.86 -4.21 -1.16
C GLY A 73 -5.85 -5.29 -1.59
N HIS A 74 -6.03 -5.50 -2.89
CA HIS A 74 -6.82 -6.64 -3.37
C HIS A 74 -6.08 -7.96 -3.11
N ARG A 75 -6.85 -9.01 -2.86
CA ARG A 75 -6.30 -10.35 -2.63
C ARG A 75 -5.89 -10.96 -3.97
N VAL A 76 -4.62 -10.78 -4.35
CA VAL A 76 -4.06 -11.35 -5.59
C VAL A 76 -3.46 -12.74 -5.32
N GLY A 77 -3.91 -13.75 -6.06
CA GLY A 77 -3.44 -15.14 -5.94
C GLY A 77 -4.25 -16.02 -4.99
N GLU A 78 -4.55 -17.24 -5.44
CA GLU A 78 -5.34 -18.22 -4.71
C GLU A 78 -4.49 -18.90 -3.64
N THR A 79 -3.24 -19.22 -3.99
CA THR A 79 -2.30 -19.93 -3.11
C THR A 79 -1.36 -18.98 -2.35
N ILE A 80 -0.75 -19.48 -1.27
CA ILE A 80 0.27 -18.73 -0.50
C ILE A 80 1.50 -18.43 -1.38
N HIS A 81 1.88 -19.37 -2.26
CA HIS A 81 3.03 -19.20 -3.15
C HIS A 81 2.79 -18.08 -4.17
N GLU A 82 1.60 -18.02 -4.76
CA GLU A 82 1.22 -16.94 -5.69
C GLU A 82 1.21 -15.59 -4.99
N ARG A 83 0.62 -15.49 -3.80
CA ARG A 83 0.64 -14.25 -3.00
C ARG A 83 2.05 -13.76 -2.73
N LYS A 84 2.96 -14.66 -2.35
CA LYS A 84 4.38 -14.31 -2.15
C LYS A 84 5.03 -13.85 -3.45
N ARG A 85 4.71 -14.48 -4.58
CA ARG A 85 5.22 -14.07 -5.90
C ARG A 85 4.74 -12.67 -6.28
N PHE A 86 3.47 -12.35 -6.06
CA PHE A 86 2.92 -11.03 -6.34
C PHE A 86 3.49 -9.97 -5.39
N ALA A 87 3.60 -10.27 -4.10
CA ALA A 87 4.26 -9.39 -3.13
C ALA A 87 5.70 -9.07 -3.54
N HIS A 88 6.47 -10.08 -3.92
CA HIS A 88 7.83 -9.89 -4.41
C HIS A 88 7.87 -9.06 -5.69
N ARG A 89 6.96 -9.29 -6.65
CA ARG A 89 6.88 -8.48 -7.87
C ARG A 89 6.53 -7.02 -7.57
N ALA A 90 5.65 -6.78 -6.62
CA ALA A 90 5.21 -5.44 -6.24
C ALA A 90 6.22 -4.68 -5.36
N ALA A 91 7.19 -5.36 -4.75
CA ALA A 91 8.15 -4.74 -3.82
C ALA A 91 8.93 -3.56 -4.41
N GLY A 92 9.20 -3.58 -5.72
CA GLY A 92 9.88 -2.49 -6.44
C GLY A 92 8.94 -1.41 -6.99
N PHE A 93 7.67 -1.37 -6.57
CA PHE A 93 6.66 -0.45 -7.10
C PHE A 93 5.91 0.27 -5.98
N MET A 94 5.46 1.49 -6.27
CA MET A 94 4.62 2.27 -5.36
C MET A 94 3.57 3.07 -6.12
N ILE A 95 2.45 3.36 -5.47
CA ILE A 95 1.43 4.27 -5.99
C ILE A 95 1.58 5.61 -5.28
N GLU A 96 1.74 6.67 -6.06
CA GLU A 96 1.86 8.03 -5.54
C GLU A 96 1.25 9.03 -6.52
N HIS A 97 0.45 9.98 -6.02
CA HIS A 97 -0.25 10.99 -6.83
C HIS A 97 -1.08 10.38 -7.99
N GLY A 98 -1.74 9.24 -7.74
CA GLY A 98 -2.56 8.56 -8.76
C GLY A 98 -1.75 7.93 -9.90
N LYS A 99 -0.44 7.77 -9.75
CA LYS A 99 0.46 7.16 -10.72
C LYS A 99 1.17 5.95 -10.12
N LEU A 100 1.49 4.98 -10.98
CA LEU A 100 2.35 3.85 -10.62
C LEU A 100 3.80 4.24 -10.88
N TRP A 101 4.66 4.03 -9.89
CA TRP A 101 6.08 4.33 -9.94
C TRP A 101 6.89 3.07 -9.72
N ARG A 102 7.97 2.89 -10.48
CA ARG A 102 9.02 1.92 -10.20
C ARG A 102 10.07 2.58 -9.32
N VAL A 103 10.38 1.96 -8.20
CA VAL A 103 11.41 2.40 -7.25
C VAL A 103 12.75 1.80 -7.65
N ALA A 104 13.82 2.58 -7.52
CA ALA A 104 15.16 2.06 -7.73
C ALA A 104 15.59 1.14 -6.59
N ASP A 105 15.94 -0.11 -6.93
CA ASP A 105 16.45 -1.09 -5.96
C ASP A 105 17.89 -0.80 -5.51
N SER A 106 18.61 0.07 -6.24
CA SER A 106 20.02 0.36 -6.00
C SER A 106 20.34 1.83 -6.25
N ALA A 107 21.23 2.37 -5.41
CA ALA A 107 21.80 3.72 -5.54
C ALA A 107 22.58 3.93 -6.86
N ALA A 108 22.93 2.85 -7.56
CA ALA A 108 23.59 2.93 -8.87
C ALA A 108 22.65 3.37 -10.00
N ARG A 109 21.32 3.31 -9.80
CA ARG A 109 20.37 3.78 -10.81
C ARG A 109 20.33 5.31 -10.80
N ARG A 110 20.46 5.91 -11.98
CA ARG A 110 20.54 7.37 -12.17
C ARG A 110 19.34 8.13 -11.60
N VAL A 111 18.15 7.53 -11.63
CA VAL A 111 16.91 8.14 -11.14
C VAL A 111 16.31 7.27 -10.04
N ALA A 112 15.89 7.92 -8.95
CA ALA A 112 15.33 7.26 -7.77
C ALA A 112 14.01 6.52 -8.06
N ARG A 113 13.21 7.04 -8.98
CA ARG A 113 11.94 6.45 -9.41
C ARG A 113 11.59 6.82 -10.84
N THR A 114 10.88 5.95 -11.53
CA THR A 114 10.36 6.20 -12.89
C THR A 114 8.88 5.93 -12.96
N GLU A 115 8.15 6.69 -13.79
CA GLU A 115 6.72 6.48 -13.98
C GLU A 115 6.49 5.21 -14.80
N CYS A 116 5.67 4.29 -14.30
CA CYS A 116 5.24 3.15 -15.07
C CYS A 116 4.14 3.57 -16.05
N ILE A 117 4.26 3.12 -17.30
CA ILE A 117 3.21 3.29 -18.32
C ILE A 117 2.75 1.94 -18.85
N PRO A 118 1.49 1.81 -19.29
CA PRO A 118 1.03 0.60 -19.96
C PRO A 118 1.92 0.25 -21.14
N THR A 119 2.18 -1.04 -21.33
CA THR A 119 3.05 -1.54 -22.42
C THR A 119 2.52 -1.13 -23.80
N SER A 120 1.20 -1.03 -23.97
CA SER A 120 0.55 -0.55 -25.19
C SER A 120 0.94 0.89 -25.57
N LEU A 121 1.26 1.74 -24.60
CA LEU A 121 1.69 3.12 -24.82
C LEU A 121 3.21 3.25 -24.98
N GLY A 122 3.96 2.19 -24.71
CA GLY A 122 5.43 2.20 -24.70
C GLY A 122 6.02 2.59 -26.07
N PHE A 123 5.53 1.98 -27.14
CA PHE A 123 6.02 2.26 -28.50
C PHE A 123 5.74 3.69 -28.96
N GLU A 124 4.50 4.16 -28.75
CA GLU A 124 4.12 5.54 -29.10
C GLU A 124 4.95 6.56 -28.29
N THR A 125 5.15 6.30 -27.00
CA THR A 125 6.00 7.13 -26.14
C THR A 125 7.45 7.17 -26.65
N ALA A 126 8.00 6.02 -27.05
CA ALA A 126 9.35 5.95 -27.60
C ALA A 126 9.49 6.71 -28.93
N LEU A 127 8.51 6.58 -29.83
CA LEU A 127 8.47 7.30 -31.11
C LEU A 127 8.41 8.81 -30.88
N ASN A 128 7.51 9.27 -30.00
CA ASN A 128 7.38 10.69 -29.65
C ASN A 128 8.67 11.25 -29.06
N VAL A 129 9.32 10.52 -28.15
CA VAL A 129 10.60 10.93 -27.57
C VAL A 129 11.69 10.97 -28.63
N HIS A 130 11.76 9.98 -29.53
CA HIS A 130 12.74 9.97 -30.62
C HIS A 130 12.58 11.18 -31.55
N ALA A 131 11.36 11.50 -31.96
CA ALA A 131 11.06 12.67 -32.79
C ALA A 131 11.43 13.98 -32.08
N LEU A 132 11.02 14.14 -30.82
CA LEU A 132 11.30 15.34 -30.01
C LEU A 132 12.79 15.50 -29.66
N ASN A 133 13.52 14.40 -29.56
CA ASN A 133 14.95 14.44 -29.29
C ASN A 133 15.77 14.73 -30.55
N GLY A 134 15.17 14.90 -31.74
CA GLY A 134 15.91 15.19 -32.97
C GLY A 134 16.44 13.94 -33.67
N HIS A 135 15.70 12.83 -33.58
CA HIS A 135 15.99 11.57 -34.26
C HIS A 135 17.33 10.92 -33.90
N PHE A 136 17.82 11.13 -32.67
CA PHE A 136 19.03 10.46 -32.20
C PHE A 136 18.85 8.93 -32.12
N GLY A 137 19.98 8.21 -32.17
CA GLY A 137 20.02 6.75 -32.16
C GLY A 137 19.36 6.11 -30.93
N VAL A 138 19.13 4.81 -31.03
CA VAL A 138 18.36 4.01 -30.05
C VAL A 138 18.85 4.21 -28.62
N ASP A 139 20.16 4.14 -28.38
CA ASP A 139 20.74 4.24 -27.04
C ASP A 139 20.45 5.58 -26.36
N SER A 140 20.51 6.67 -27.12
CA SER A 140 20.23 8.01 -26.58
C SER A 140 18.75 8.21 -26.26
N THR A 141 17.87 7.67 -27.12
CA THR A 141 16.41 7.68 -26.91
C THR A 141 16.07 6.86 -25.67
N LYS A 142 16.66 5.67 -25.57
CA LYS A 142 16.51 4.74 -24.46
C LYS A 142 16.99 5.35 -23.13
N LEU A 143 18.16 5.98 -23.13
CA LEU A 143 18.68 6.68 -21.95
C LEU A 143 17.67 7.72 -21.44
N LYS A 144 17.12 8.55 -22.34
CA LYS A 144 16.15 9.58 -22.00
C LYS A 144 14.80 9.02 -21.53
N LEU A 145 14.35 7.92 -22.14
CA LEU A 145 13.16 7.19 -21.70
C LEU A 145 13.36 6.61 -20.30
N SER A 146 14.50 5.97 -20.05
CA SER A 146 14.81 5.33 -18.77
C SER A 146 14.91 6.30 -17.60
N ASP A 147 15.09 7.60 -17.86
CA ASP A 147 15.07 8.63 -16.82
C ASP A 147 13.65 8.95 -16.31
N ARG A 148 12.62 8.72 -17.14
CA ARG A 148 11.24 9.16 -16.85
C ARG A 148 10.22 8.03 -16.80
N TYR A 149 10.35 7.06 -17.69
CA TYR A 149 9.34 6.05 -17.93
C TYR A 149 9.89 4.64 -17.77
N PHE A 150 8.99 3.70 -17.47
CA PHE A 150 9.28 2.29 -17.44
C PHE A 150 8.09 1.47 -17.95
N TRP A 151 8.39 0.49 -18.80
CA TRP A 151 7.47 -0.60 -19.16
C TRP A 151 8.28 -1.86 -19.48
N PRO A 152 7.70 -3.07 -19.34
CA PRO A 152 8.33 -4.31 -19.77
C PRO A 152 8.64 -4.29 -21.27
N GLY A 153 9.83 -4.77 -21.66
CA GLY A 153 10.21 -4.86 -23.08
C GLY A 153 10.88 -3.60 -23.66
N MET A 154 11.21 -2.59 -22.84
CA MET A 154 12.00 -1.43 -23.27
C MET A 154 13.44 -1.79 -23.73
N ASP A 155 13.97 -2.93 -23.26
CA ASP A 155 15.33 -3.40 -23.56
C ASP A 155 15.39 -4.50 -24.63
N ALA A 156 14.24 -5.06 -25.01
CA ALA A 156 14.15 -6.29 -25.82
C ALA A 156 14.18 -6.02 -27.33
#